data_AF-A0A7X9FGF2-F1
#
_entry.id   AF-A0A7X9FGF2-F1
#
_cell.length_a   1.000
_cell.length_b   1.000
_cell.length_c   1.000
_cell.angle_alpha   90.00
_cell.angle_beta   90.00
_cell.angle_gamma   90.00
#
_symmetry.space_group_name_H-M   'P 1'
#
loop_
_entity.id
_entity.type
_entity.pdbx_description
1 polymer ?
#
loop_
_entity_poly.entity_id
_entity_poly.type
_entity_poly.pdbx_seq_one_letter_code
_entity_poly.pdbx_strand_id
1 'polypeptide(L)'
;MIMKRKLLVAVIAAAVLTLGTSAQGAMDDPYQILNRHFEATGGLDKIKAMKTSYIEGTIVIEGTGLQGTFKQWAESPIKSRQEVDLTIFKQTSGDNGQWGWVVDPNGKVQTLQDERSTQDHKVKLLTAEYEFLDRNSKNFTLAYEGTDTVGGATCYVVRTTNAINQDTVRQYIDTTSMRQVQVITIKAAGSTHTRYFDFRQVEGVWMPFEEQSVEYPTMMKQVVKITTVQVNVPVEVSLFEPPTADVKDFRFVNGRDAVDVPFRYIEDHIYLMVNIAGKERLWVLDSGADVTVIDAAFAREAKIETQGSMKGQGAGQLVDVSFADLPPFVLPGLEFDKQKAAVIDIAPLLHQWTGLDIAGILGYDFLSRVVTKVDYANEKLSFYDVDSFVYNGPGVVLDAPVAKKGFDLPVTVDGKYGGLWSLDLGAGGMAFLYPFAEKNGLLTMKGVDGLGFGAGGSSPHRTCQFKTIEFAGFVKEKPLVTVTLEKGSGAFGDAFLTGNIGNSLLRHFVLYLDYKHGKVIVEKGADFDRVFPRDNSGLMAGANADDKIEVVFASPGTPAEKAGFKVGDIITSFNGVGVDYLGGVLAIKKMLREKPGTTYTVGIERDGQPQTLQLTLKDLYE
;
A
#
# COMPACT_ATOMS: atom_id res chain seq x y z
N MET A 1 -57.35 -64.02 49.57
CA MET A 1 -58.69 -64.19 48.99
C MET A 1 -58.59 -63.81 47.50
N ILE A 2 -58.64 -64.81 46.61
CA ILE A 2 -59.25 -64.81 45.26
C ILE A 2 -58.76 -63.70 44.29
N MET A 3 -57.85 -64.03 43.35
CA MET A 3 -58.10 -64.21 41.88
C MET A 3 -58.46 -62.90 41.13
N LYS A 4 -57.98 -62.57 39.93
CA LYS A 4 -57.53 -63.38 38.79
C LYS A 4 -56.92 -62.44 37.72
N ARG A 5 -55.95 -62.96 36.95
CA ARG A 5 -55.55 -62.52 35.60
C ARG A 5 -56.75 -62.37 34.65
N LYS A 6 -56.68 -61.45 33.67
CA LYS A 6 -56.72 -61.75 32.21
C LYS A 6 -56.50 -60.50 31.32
N LEU A 7 -55.58 -60.68 30.36
CA LEU A 7 -55.41 -59.93 29.10
C LEU A 7 -56.68 -59.95 28.21
N LEU A 8 -56.91 -58.88 27.42
CA LEU A 8 -56.98 -58.87 25.94
C LEU A 8 -57.31 -57.42 25.44
N VAL A 9 -56.37 -56.71 24.81
CA VAL A 9 -56.21 -56.41 23.35
C VAL A 9 -57.07 -55.25 22.80
N ALA A 10 -56.33 -54.18 22.45
CA ALA A 10 -56.41 -53.20 21.34
C ALA A 10 -57.74 -52.54 20.92
N VAL A 11 -57.74 -51.20 20.79
CA VAL A 11 -57.48 -50.46 19.53
C VAL A 11 -57.30 -48.95 19.84
N ILE A 12 -56.46 -48.33 19.01
CA ILE A 12 -55.93 -46.96 18.96
C ILE A 12 -56.99 -45.85 19.07
N ALA A 13 -56.67 -44.80 19.85
CA ALA A 13 -57.07 -43.43 19.53
C ALA A 13 -56.03 -42.44 20.10
N ALA A 14 -55.29 -41.81 19.20
CA ALA A 14 -54.37 -40.72 19.49
C ALA A 14 -55.16 -39.48 19.92
N ALA A 15 -54.85 -38.94 21.09
CA ALA A 15 -55.27 -37.60 21.50
C ALA A 15 -54.05 -36.69 21.45
N VAL A 16 -54.12 -35.74 20.52
CA VAL A 16 -53.16 -34.67 20.27
C VAL A 16 -53.11 -33.76 21.49
N LEU A 17 -51.96 -33.74 22.17
CA LEU A 17 -51.56 -32.63 23.05
C LEU A 17 -50.77 -31.65 22.17
N THR A 18 -51.42 -30.54 21.83
CA THR A 18 -50.77 -29.38 21.21
C THR A 18 -49.79 -28.78 22.21
N LEU A 19 -48.53 -29.23 22.14
CA LEU A 19 -47.40 -28.46 22.64
C LEU A 19 -47.30 -27.21 21.78
N GLY A 20 -47.67 -26.06 22.35
CA GLY A 20 -47.39 -24.77 21.74
C GLY A 20 -45.89 -24.64 21.56
N THR A 21 -45.41 -24.75 20.32
CA THR A 21 -44.09 -24.25 19.95
C THR A 21 -44.12 -22.75 20.15
N SER A 22 -43.52 -22.26 21.23
CA SER A 22 -43.09 -20.87 21.29
C SER A 22 -42.15 -20.66 20.11
N ALA A 23 -42.61 -19.96 19.07
CA ALA A 23 -41.71 -19.41 18.07
C ALA A 23 -40.68 -18.58 18.84
N GLN A 24 -39.42 -19.03 18.87
CA GLN A 24 -38.32 -18.18 19.28
C GLN A 24 -38.33 -17.01 18.29
N GLY A 25 -38.83 -15.85 18.74
CA GLY A 25 -38.87 -14.65 17.92
C GLY A 25 -37.48 -14.38 17.35
N ALA A 26 -37.43 -13.88 16.11
CA ALA A 26 -36.17 -13.45 15.51
C ALA A 26 -35.47 -12.48 16.47
N MET A 27 -34.26 -12.83 16.92
CA MET A 27 -33.44 -11.98 17.77
C MET A 27 -32.80 -10.91 16.88
N ASP A 28 -33.24 -9.66 17.03
CA ASP A 28 -32.83 -8.51 16.23
C ASP A 28 -31.94 -7.52 17.00
N ASP A 29 -31.76 -7.74 18.30
CA ASP A 29 -30.89 -6.94 19.15
C ASP A 29 -29.44 -7.44 19.09
N PRO A 30 -28.50 -6.71 18.45
CA PRO A 30 -27.15 -7.19 18.19
C PRO A 30 -26.35 -7.50 19.46
N TYR A 31 -26.64 -6.81 20.57
CA TYR A 31 -25.99 -7.08 21.85
C TYR A 31 -26.44 -8.41 22.45
N GLN A 32 -27.72 -8.77 22.30
CA GLN A 32 -28.23 -10.07 22.74
C GLN A 32 -27.64 -11.20 21.89
N ILE A 33 -27.51 -10.98 20.57
CA ILE A 33 -26.87 -11.93 19.64
C ILE A 33 -25.43 -12.20 20.08
N LEU A 34 -24.63 -11.16 20.33
CA LEU A 34 -23.24 -11.31 20.76
C LEU A 34 -23.11 -11.93 22.16
N ASN A 35 -23.97 -11.57 23.12
CA ASN A 35 -23.95 -12.20 24.44
C ASN A 35 -24.21 -13.71 24.35
N ARG A 36 -25.20 -14.15 23.57
CA ARG A 36 -25.46 -15.57 23.33
C ARG A 36 -24.32 -16.25 22.58
N HIS A 37 -23.66 -15.54 21.66
CA HIS A 37 -22.45 -16.03 21.01
C HIS A 37 -21.33 -16.30 22.03
N PHE A 38 -21.07 -15.36 22.95
CA PHE A 38 -20.07 -15.57 24.01
C PHE A 38 -20.44 -16.70 24.95
N GLU A 39 -21.71 -16.82 25.34
CA GLU A 39 -22.22 -17.95 26.14
C GLU A 39 -21.94 -19.30 25.44
N ALA A 40 -22.31 -19.41 24.16
CA ALA A 40 -22.12 -20.65 23.39
C ALA A 40 -20.64 -20.98 23.10
N THR A 41 -19.79 -19.96 23.05
CA THR A 41 -18.34 -20.12 22.85
C THR A 41 -17.64 -20.63 24.10
N GLY A 42 -18.20 -20.42 25.30
CA GLY A 42 -17.62 -20.90 26.57
C GLY A 42 -17.87 -19.96 27.76
N GLY A 43 -18.47 -18.79 27.52
CA GLY A 43 -18.72 -17.73 28.49
C GLY A 43 -17.62 -16.68 28.50
N LEU A 44 -18.01 -15.40 28.59
CA LEU A 44 -17.08 -14.26 28.55
C LEU A 44 -16.03 -14.32 29.67
N ASP A 45 -16.38 -14.80 30.86
CA ASP A 45 -15.46 -14.92 31.98
C ASP A 45 -14.32 -15.90 31.71
N LYS A 46 -14.61 -17.06 31.09
CA LYS A 46 -13.57 -18.02 30.71
C LYS A 46 -12.66 -17.46 29.63
N ILE A 47 -13.23 -16.74 28.66
CA ILE A 47 -12.46 -16.09 27.61
C ILE A 47 -11.53 -15.03 28.21
N LYS A 48 -12.04 -14.17 29.09
CA LYS A 48 -11.26 -13.14 29.82
C LYS A 48 -10.23 -13.74 30.78
N ALA A 49 -10.44 -14.97 31.25
CA ALA A 49 -9.50 -15.69 32.11
C ALA A 49 -8.30 -16.27 31.33
N MET A 50 -8.38 -16.40 30.00
CA MET A 50 -7.23 -16.74 29.18
C MET A 50 -6.30 -15.51 29.08
N LYS A 51 -5.20 -15.53 29.82
CA LYS A 51 -4.25 -14.41 29.90
C LYS A 51 -3.12 -14.51 28.89
N THR A 52 -2.66 -15.71 28.60
CA THR A 52 -1.60 -15.95 27.62
C THR A 52 -1.99 -17.07 26.67
N SER A 53 -1.39 -17.09 25.48
CA SER A 53 -1.52 -18.22 24.58
C SER A 53 -0.27 -18.46 23.74
N TYR A 54 -0.12 -19.71 23.33
CA TYR A 54 0.78 -20.16 22.27
C TYR A 54 -0.04 -20.90 21.21
N ILE A 55 0.10 -20.51 19.96
CA ILE A 55 -0.57 -21.11 18.81
C ILE A 55 0.48 -21.37 17.73
N GLU A 56 0.43 -22.54 17.11
CA GLU A 56 1.24 -22.84 15.92
C GLU A 56 0.44 -23.68 14.93
N GLY A 57 0.89 -23.64 13.69
CA GLY A 57 0.27 -24.38 12.62
C GLY A 57 0.91 -24.11 11.27
N THR A 58 0.15 -24.43 10.22
CA THR A 58 0.57 -24.24 8.84
C THR A 58 -0.19 -23.11 8.18
N ILE A 59 0.47 -22.42 7.27
CA ILE A 59 -0.11 -21.40 6.41
C ILE A 59 0.14 -21.77 4.95
N VAL A 60 -0.87 -21.59 4.11
CA VAL A 60 -0.81 -21.78 2.66
C VAL A 60 -1.46 -20.59 1.99
N ILE A 61 -0.76 -19.97 1.03
CA ILE A 61 -1.33 -18.92 0.18
C ILE A 61 -1.66 -19.58 -1.18
N GLU A 62 -2.94 -19.83 -1.43
CA GLU A 62 -3.36 -20.64 -2.58
C GLU A 62 -2.94 -20.00 -3.92
N GLY A 63 -2.46 -20.83 -4.86
CA GLY A 63 -2.08 -20.38 -6.19
C GLY A 63 -0.71 -19.69 -6.29
N THR A 64 0.01 -19.50 -5.18
CA THR A 64 1.30 -18.79 -5.15
C THR A 64 2.53 -19.68 -5.01
N GLY A 65 2.32 -20.93 -4.57
CA GLY A 65 3.40 -21.82 -4.14
C GLY A 65 4.00 -21.46 -2.77
N LEU A 66 3.52 -20.40 -2.12
CA LEU A 66 3.95 -19.99 -0.78
C LEU A 66 3.20 -20.80 0.27
N GLN A 67 3.96 -21.53 1.06
CA GLN A 67 3.46 -22.30 2.19
C GLN A 67 4.54 -22.44 3.26
N GLY A 68 4.10 -22.69 4.48
CA GLY A 68 5.00 -23.04 5.56
C GLY A 68 4.30 -23.04 6.91
N THR A 69 4.95 -22.46 7.91
CA THR A 69 4.51 -22.55 9.30
C THR A 69 4.40 -21.19 9.94
N PHE A 70 3.56 -21.09 10.97
CA PHE A 70 3.53 -19.93 11.83
C PHE A 70 3.56 -20.33 13.30
N LYS A 71 4.07 -19.41 14.12
CA LYS A 71 3.97 -19.44 15.57
C LYS A 71 3.45 -18.11 16.05
N GLN A 72 2.63 -18.14 17.08
CA GLN A 72 2.06 -16.95 17.68
C GLN A 72 2.05 -17.09 19.20
N TRP A 73 2.49 -16.03 19.86
CA TRP A 73 2.37 -15.84 21.29
C TRP A 73 1.50 -14.62 21.54
N ALA A 74 0.66 -14.66 22.57
CA ALA A 74 -0.11 -13.50 22.97
C ALA A 74 -0.21 -13.41 24.50
N GLU A 75 -0.32 -12.17 24.98
CA GLU A 75 -0.67 -11.84 26.36
C GLU A 75 -1.74 -10.73 26.36
N SER A 76 -2.83 -11.00 27.06
CA SER A 76 -3.94 -10.06 27.24
C SER A 76 -3.44 -8.76 27.90
N PRO A 77 -3.88 -7.57 27.44
CA PRO A 77 -4.97 -7.36 26.48
C PRO A 77 -4.58 -7.49 25.00
N ILE A 78 -3.38 -7.07 24.60
CA ILE A 78 -3.04 -6.96 23.16
C ILE A 78 -1.59 -7.30 22.81
N LYS A 79 -0.76 -7.69 23.80
CA LYS A 79 0.62 -8.04 23.50
C LYS A 79 0.63 -9.30 22.64
N SER A 80 1.47 -9.30 21.61
CA SER A 80 1.54 -10.42 20.68
C SER A 80 2.88 -10.49 19.98
N ARG A 81 3.28 -11.68 19.59
CA ARG A 81 4.37 -11.92 18.64
C ARG A 81 3.90 -12.97 17.67
N GLN A 82 4.13 -12.76 16.38
CA GLN A 82 3.88 -13.72 15.33
C GLN A 82 5.14 -13.91 14.51
N GLU A 83 5.47 -15.17 14.25
CA GLU A 83 6.56 -15.57 13.38
C GLU A 83 5.96 -16.41 12.26
N VAL A 84 6.17 -16.00 11.01
CA VAL A 84 5.72 -16.70 9.81
C VAL A 84 6.94 -17.07 8.98
N ASP A 85 7.05 -18.34 8.62
CA ASP A 85 8.09 -18.88 7.74
C ASP A 85 7.41 -19.51 6.51
N LEU A 86 7.46 -18.82 5.36
CA LEU A 86 6.87 -19.26 4.09
C LEU A 86 7.90 -19.93 3.17
N THR A 87 9.03 -20.42 3.72
CA THR A 87 10.19 -20.97 3.01
C THR A 87 10.96 -19.93 2.19
N ILE A 88 10.28 -19.07 1.42
CA ILE A 88 10.87 -18.05 0.53
C ILE A 88 11.25 -16.77 1.31
N PHE A 89 10.39 -16.36 2.24
CA PHE A 89 10.65 -15.27 3.17
C PHE A 89 10.13 -15.60 4.55
N LYS A 90 10.71 -14.91 5.54
CA LYS A 90 10.27 -14.94 6.93
C LYS A 90 9.75 -13.56 7.28
N GLN A 91 8.70 -13.52 8.08
CA GLN A 91 8.17 -12.29 8.63
C GLN A 91 7.99 -12.48 10.13
N THR A 92 8.48 -11.52 10.90
CA THR A 92 8.20 -11.45 12.34
C THR A 92 7.47 -10.15 12.60
N SER A 93 6.41 -10.20 13.39
CA SER A 93 5.69 -9.01 13.82
C SER A 93 5.27 -9.17 15.28
N GLY A 94 4.91 -8.06 15.91
CA GLY A 94 4.41 -8.09 17.27
C GLY A 94 3.79 -6.79 17.71
N ASP A 95 3.39 -6.80 18.98
CA ASP A 95 2.81 -5.69 19.72
C ASP A 95 3.30 -5.85 21.16
N ASN A 96 4.00 -4.85 21.69
CA ASN A 96 4.49 -4.89 23.07
C ASN A 96 3.46 -4.34 24.08
N GLY A 97 2.29 -3.93 23.61
CA GLY A 97 1.23 -3.30 24.39
C GLY A 97 1.27 -1.77 24.36
N GLN A 98 2.35 -1.17 23.84
CA GLN A 98 2.48 0.28 23.63
C GLN A 98 2.40 0.65 22.15
N TRP A 99 3.00 -0.16 21.28
CA TRP A 99 2.91 -0.03 19.83
C TRP A 99 3.13 -1.38 19.13
N GLY A 100 2.66 -1.47 17.89
CA GLY A 100 2.99 -2.57 17.00
C GLY A 100 4.41 -2.46 16.44
N TRP A 101 4.96 -3.57 15.97
CA TRP A 101 6.23 -3.59 15.25
C TRP A 101 6.26 -4.73 14.22
N VAL A 102 7.07 -4.56 13.18
CA VAL A 102 7.27 -5.55 12.13
C VAL A 102 8.74 -5.60 11.74
N VAL A 103 9.20 -6.79 11.37
CA VAL A 103 10.51 -7.05 10.78
C VAL A 103 10.28 -7.40 9.32
N ASP A 104 10.88 -6.61 8.42
CA ASP A 104 10.78 -6.85 6.99
C ASP A 104 11.57 -8.12 6.56
N PRO A 105 11.42 -8.60 5.31
CA PRO A 105 12.13 -9.78 4.83
C PRO A 105 13.66 -9.68 4.85
N ASN A 106 14.20 -8.46 4.95
CA ASN A 106 15.63 -8.18 5.04
C ASN A 106 16.10 -7.91 6.48
N GLY A 107 15.21 -8.10 7.46
CA GLY A 107 15.52 -8.01 8.89
C GLY A 107 15.46 -6.60 9.48
N LYS A 108 14.98 -5.59 8.73
CA LYS A 108 14.80 -4.24 9.29
C LYS A 108 13.57 -4.17 10.17
N VAL A 109 13.76 -3.60 11.37
CA VAL A 109 12.69 -3.41 12.35
C VAL A 109 12.01 -2.06 12.10
N GLN A 110 10.69 -2.08 12.00
CA GLN A 110 9.84 -0.89 11.96
C GLN A 110 8.90 -0.90 13.17
N THR A 111 8.86 0.20 13.92
CA THR A 111 7.83 0.44 14.93
C THR A 111 6.65 1.18 14.32
N LEU A 112 5.43 0.76 14.66
CA LEU A 112 4.18 1.28 14.12
C LEU A 112 3.62 2.35 15.05
N GLN A 113 4.13 3.58 14.91
CA GLN A 113 3.83 4.73 15.78
C GLN A 113 3.27 5.93 15.02
N ASP A 114 3.01 5.79 13.72
CA ASP A 114 2.28 6.81 12.96
C ASP A 114 0.84 6.96 13.45
N GLU A 115 0.17 8.02 13.01
CA GLU A 115 -1.17 8.37 13.47
C GLU A 115 -2.18 7.24 13.23
N ARG A 116 -2.12 6.61 12.04
CA ARG A 116 -3.03 5.51 11.70
C ARG A 116 -2.75 4.29 12.55
N SER A 117 -1.49 3.91 12.69
CA SER A 117 -1.10 2.77 13.55
C SER A 117 -1.51 2.98 15.01
N THR A 118 -1.43 4.21 15.52
CA THR A 118 -1.88 4.56 16.87
C THR A 118 -3.40 4.46 17.02
N GLN A 119 -4.16 4.87 16.00
CA GLN A 119 -5.62 4.71 15.96
C GLN A 119 -6.02 3.22 15.92
N ASP A 120 -5.36 2.43 15.07
CA ASP A 120 -5.57 0.98 14.96
C ASP A 120 -5.25 0.27 16.29
N HIS A 121 -4.15 0.66 16.95
CA HIS A 121 -3.75 0.15 18.26
C HIS A 121 -4.79 0.45 19.34
N LYS A 122 -5.34 1.68 19.36
CA LYS A 122 -6.42 2.05 20.28
C LYS A 122 -7.69 1.23 20.04
N VAL A 123 -8.11 1.06 18.79
CA VAL A 123 -9.27 0.21 18.45
C VAL A 123 -9.03 -1.23 18.91
N LYS A 124 -7.82 -1.77 18.68
CA LYS A 124 -7.44 -3.12 19.12
C LYS A 124 -7.53 -3.26 20.65
N LEU A 125 -7.03 -2.29 21.42
CA LEU A 125 -7.09 -2.29 22.89
C LEU A 125 -8.52 -2.31 23.40
N LEU A 126 -9.35 -1.36 22.95
CA LEU A 126 -10.74 -1.26 23.40
C LEU A 126 -11.58 -2.47 22.96
N THR A 127 -11.25 -3.06 21.80
CA THR A 127 -11.85 -4.34 21.37
C THR A 127 -11.47 -5.48 22.32
N ALA A 128 -10.20 -5.59 22.72
CA ALA A 128 -9.74 -6.60 23.68
C ALA A 128 -10.34 -6.43 25.09
N GLU A 129 -10.74 -5.20 25.43
CA GLU A 129 -11.48 -4.88 26.67
C GLU A 129 -13.00 -5.13 26.55
N TYR A 130 -13.47 -5.53 25.36
CA TYR A 130 -14.87 -5.79 25.04
C TYR A 130 -15.78 -4.55 25.14
N GLU A 131 -15.23 -3.35 24.91
CA GLU A 131 -16.03 -2.11 24.99
C GLU A 131 -17.20 -2.10 23.99
N PHE A 132 -17.07 -2.80 22.86
CA PHE A 132 -18.14 -2.95 21.86
C PHE A 132 -19.42 -3.64 22.40
N LEU A 133 -19.36 -4.31 23.56
CA LEU A 133 -20.53 -4.87 24.24
C LEU A 133 -21.25 -3.85 25.13
N ASP A 134 -20.63 -2.71 25.45
CA ASP A 134 -21.29 -1.63 26.17
C ASP A 134 -22.18 -0.83 25.22
N ARG A 135 -23.49 -0.88 25.46
CA ARG A 135 -24.49 -0.10 24.69
C ARG A 135 -24.26 1.41 24.76
N ASN A 136 -23.56 1.88 25.79
CA ASN A 136 -23.25 3.29 26.00
C ASN A 136 -21.83 3.65 25.55
N SER A 137 -21.12 2.74 24.87
CA SER A 137 -19.81 3.02 24.31
C SER A 137 -19.88 4.26 23.41
N LYS A 138 -18.90 5.15 23.58
CA LYS A 138 -18.70 6.29 22.69
C LYS A 138 -17.85 5.94 21.47
N ASN A 139 -17.16 4.80 21.55
CA ASN A 139 -16.19 4.38 20.54
C ASN A 139 -16.80 3.39 19.55
N PHE A 140 -17.72 2.53 19.99
CA PHE A 140 -18.31 1.48 19.16
C PHE A 140 -19.82 1.61 19.00
N THR A 141 -20.32 1.15 17.87
CA THR A 141 -21.77 1.02 17.64
C THR A 141 -22.04 -0.30 16.94
N LEU A 142 -23.00 -1.06 17.48
CA LEU A 142 -23.49 -2.30 16.89
C LEU A 142 -24.79 -2.09 16.14
N ALA A 143 -24.92 -2.72 14.99
CA ALA A 143 -26.15 -2.77 14.21
C ALA A 143 -26.43 -4.21 13.76
N TYR A 144 -27.67 -4.66 13.93
CA TYR A 144 -28.16 -5.88 13.30
C TYR A 144 -28.51 -5.61 11.84
N GLU A 145 -27.97 -6.41 10.92
CA GLU A 145 -28.17 -6.25 9.48
C GLU A 145 -29.08 -7.34 8.87
N GLY A 146 -29.74 -8.15 9.70
CA GLY A 146 -30.60 -9.25 9.26
C GLY A 146 -29.93 -10.61 9.33
N THR A 147 -30.50 -11.59 8.61
CA THR A 147 -29.91 -12.93 8.45
C THR A 147 -29.36 -13.13 7.05
N ASP A 148 -28.28 -13.89 6.94
CA ASP A 148 -27.66 -14.29 5.68
C ASP A 148 -27.23 -15.76 5.72
N THR A 149 -26.90 -16.36 4.58
CA THR A 149 -26.46 -17.76 4.49
C THR A 149 -24.97 -17.86 4.21
N VAL A 150 -24.22 -18.49 5.11
CA VAL A 150 -22.78 -18.74 4.96
C VAL A 150 -22.53 -20.24 4.97
N GLY A 151 -22.08 -20.80 3.85
CA GLY A 151 -21.76 -22.24 3.77
C GLY A 151 -22.94 -23.18 4.09
N GLY A 152 -24.18 -22.74 3.84
CA GLY A 152 -25.40 -23.49 4.15
C GLY A 152 -25.98 -23.23 5.55
N ALA A 153 -25.26 -22.54 6.43
CA ALA A 153 -25.75 -22.10 7.73
C ALA A 153 -26.47 -20.75 7.64
N THR A 154 -27.66 -20.65 8.22
CA THR A 154 -28.30 -19.34 8.45
C THR A 154 -27.58 -18.64 9.59
N CYS A 155 -27.14 -17.40 9.36
CA CYS A 155 -26.37 -16.60 10.31
C CYS A 155 -27.08 -15.28 10.61
N TYR A 156 -27.04 -14.83 11.86
CA TYR A 156 -27.23 -13.43 12.20
C TYR A 156 -26.05 -12.61 11.70
N VAL A 157 -26.32 -11.43 11.13
CA VAL A 157 -25.28 -10.48 10.70
C VAL A 157 -25.25 -9.30 11.67
N VAL A 158 -24.15 -9.16 12.40
CA VAL A 158 -23.92 -8.03 13.32
C VAL A 158 -22.77 -7.20 12.79
N ARG A 159 -23.03 -5.92 12.53
CA ARG A 159 -22.03 -4.95 12.11
C ARG A 159 -21.57 -4.12 13.31
N THR A 160 -20.27 -4.04 13.49
CA THR A 160 -19.58 -3.16 14.44
C THR A 160 -18.89 -2.04 13.66
N THR A 161 -19.20 -0.80 13.99
CA THR A 161 -18.47 0.39 13.52
C THR A 161 -17.77 1.05 14.70
N ASN A 162 -16.74 1.86 14.40
CA ASN A 162 -16.06 2.63 15.43
C ASN A 162 -15.83 4.10 15.01
N ALA A 163 -15.74 4.99 16.01
CA ALA A 163 -15.57 6.43 15.82
C ALA A 163 -14.10 6.88 15.72
N ILE A 164 -13.14 5.96 15.74
CA ILE A 164 -11.70 6.25 15.82
C ILE A 164 -11.08 6.20 14.42
N ASN A 165 -11.03 5.01 13.81
CA ASN A 165 -10.42 4.80 12.49
C ASN A 165 -11.46 4.49 11.39
N GLN A 166 -12.74 4.40 11.74
CA GLN A 166 -13.88 4.14 10.84
C GLN A 166 -13.88 2.75 10.18
N ASP A 167 -12.96 1.86 10.56
CA ASP A 167 -13.00 0.46 10.15
C ASP A 167 -14.32 -0.19 10.61
N THR A 168 -14.81 -1.11 9.78
CA THR A 168 -16.07 -1.82 10.04
C THR A 168 -15.83 -3.32 10.09
N VAL A 169 -16.47 -3.99 11.04
CA VAL A 169 -16.43 -5.45 11.16
C VAL A 169 -17.86 -5.99 11.02
N ARG A 170 -18.07 -7.00 10.17
CA ARG A 170 -19.33 -7.74 10.08
C ARG A 170 -19.12 -9.17 10.55
N GLN A 171 -19.80 -9.55 11.62
CA GLN A 171 -19.75 -10.88 12.21
C GLN A 171 -20.97 -11.69 11.75
N TYR A 172 -20.72 -12.91 11.29
CA TYR A 172 -21.74 -13.87 10.87
C TYR A 172 -21.80 -14.98 11.91
N ILE A 173 -22.90 -15.02 12.66
CA ILE A 173 -23.11 -15.89 13.81
C ILE A 173 -24.20 -16.90 13.48
N ASP A 174 -23.85 -18.18 13.38
CA ASP A 174 -24.77 -19.26 13.06
C ASP A 174 -25.94 -19.30 14.07
N THR A 175 -27.18 -19.32 13.57
CA THR A 175 -28.38 -19.16 14.42
C THR A 175 -28.68 -20.38 15.29
N THR A 176 -28.03 -21.52 15.05
CA THR A 176 -28.28 -22.79 15.76
C THR A 176 -27.24 -23.02 16.85
N SER A 177 -25.97 -22.99 16.47
CA SER A 177 -24.81 -23.20 17.33
C SER A 177 -24.37 -21.93 18.06
N MET A 178 -24.82 -20.75 17.62
CA MET A 178 -24.38 -19.43 18.08
C MET A 178 -22.86 -19.20 17.94
N ARG A 179 -22.19 -19.94 17.06
CA ARG A 179 -20.76 -19.75 16.77
C ARG A 179 -20.57 -18.72 15.65
N GLN A 180 -19.52 -17.91 15.75
CA GLN A 180 -19.11 -17.05 14.65
C GLN A 180 -18.43 -17.90 13.58
N VAL A 181 -19.03 -18.01 12.40
CA VAL A 181 -18.53 -18.85 11.29
C VAL A 181 -17.85 -18.04 10.19
N GLN A 182 -18.06 -16.73 10.17
CA GLN A 182 -17.38 -15.82 9.26
C GLN A 182 -17.27 -14.43 9.88
N VAL A 183 -16.21 -13.72 9.52
CA VAL A 183 -16.06 -12.28 9.75
C VAL A 183 -15.62 -11.59 8.46
N ILE A 184 -16.15 -10.40 8.22
CA ILE A 184 -15.68 -9.50 7.16
C ILE A 184 -15.14 -8.24 7.85
N THR A 185 -13.85 -7.98 7.69
CA THR A 185 -13.22 -6.73 8.11
C THR A 185 -13.13 -5.81 6.90
N ILE A 186 -13.62 -4.58 7.02
CA ILE A 186 -13.66 -3.58 5.96
C ILE A 186 -12.81 -2.40 6.43
N LYS A 187 -11.77 -2.09 5.65
CA LYS A 187 -10.87 -0.96 5.87
C LYS A 187 -10.90 -0.04 4.65
N ALA A 188 -10.28 1.13 4.75
CA ALA A 188 -10.18 2.05 3.61
C ALA A 188 -9.55 1.41 2.36
N ALA A 189 -8.57 0.53 2.52
CA ALA A 189 -7.82 -0.08 1.42
C ALA A 189 -8.52 -1.30 0.77
N GLY A 190 -9.55 -1.86 1.39
CA GLY A 190 -10.15 -3.12 0.95
C GLY A 190 -10.89 -3.87 2.06
N SER A 191 -11.16 -5.15 1.83
CA SER A 191 -11.79 -6.01 2.83
C SER A 191 -11.14 -7.39 2.91
N THR A 192 -11.20 -7.99 4.10
CA THR A 192 -10.75 -9.36 4.33
C THR A 192 -11.94 -10.18 4.83
N HIS A 193 -12.24 -11.26 4.12
CA HIS A 193 -13.36 -12.15 4.41
C HIS A 193 -12.78 -13.46 4.97
N THR A 194 -12.94 -13.71 6.26
CA THR A 194 -12.38 -14.88 6.94
C THR A 194 -13.49 -15.82 7.39
N ARG A 195 -13.41 -17.09 6.99
CA ARG A 195 -14.29 -18.18 7.40
C ARG A 195 -13.58 -19.10 8.37
N TYR A 196 -14.33 -19.59 9.36
CA TYR A 196 -13.83 -20.39 10.46
C TYR A 196 -14.37 -21.82 10.42
N PHE A 197 -13.50 -22.80 10.59
CA PHE A 197 -13.79 -24.22 10.50
C PHE A 197 -13.11 -25.00 11.64
N ASP A 198 -13.45 -26.29 11.73
CA ASP A 198 -12.85 -27.24 12.68
C ASP A 198 -12.83 -26.71 14.13
N PHE A 199 -14.01 -26.39 14.64
CA PHE A 199 -14.13 -25.89 16.00
C PHE A 199 -13.86 -27.00 17.01
N ARG A 200 -12.92 -26.77 17.92
CA ARG A 200 -12.56 -27.70 19.00
C ARG A 200 -12.60 -27.00 20.35
N GLN A 201 -12.74 -27.77 21.42
CA GLN A 201 -12.69 -27.24 22.78
C GLN A 201 -11.24 -27.15 23.26
N VAL A 202 -10.87 -25.99 23.80
CA VAL A 202 -9.62 -25.74 24.51
C VAL A 202 -10.00 -25.11 25.85
N GLU A 203 -9.72 -25.79 26.97
CA GLU A 203 -10.06 -25.33 28.33
C GLU A 203 -11.53 -24.86 28.48
N GLY A 204 -12.45 -25.53 27.79
CA GLY A 204 -13.88 -25.23 27.81
C GLY A 204 -14.32 -24.03 26.95
N VAL A 205 -13.45 -23.53 26.07
CA VAL A 205 -13.74 -22.51 25.05
C VAL A 205 -13.66 -23.13 23.66
N TRP A 206 -14.67 -22.89 22.82
CA TRP A 206 -14.68 -23.33 21.42
C TRP A 206 -13.83 -22.39 20.57
N MET A 207 -12.82 -22.94 19.89
CA MET A 207 -11.91 -22.19 19.03
C MET A 207 -11.86 -22.85 17.64
N PRO A 208 -11.77 -22.06 16.55
CA PRO A 208 -11.54 -22.61 15.23
C PRO A 208 -10.10 -23.13 15.10
N PHE A 209 -9.91 -24.27 14.43
CA PHE A 209 -8.59 -24.82 14.10
C PHE A 209 -8.26 -24.70 12.61
N GLU A 210 -9.18 -24.14 11.81
CA GLU A 210 -8.92 -23.81 10.42
C GLU A 210 -9.57 -22.47 10.07
N GLU A 211 -8.80 -21.60 9.42
CA GLU A 211 -9.24 -20.32 8.89
C GLU A 211 -9.00 -20.28 7.39
N GLN A 212 -9.98 -19.79 6.64
CA GLN A 212 -9.83 -19.52 5.21
C GLN A 212 -10.20 -18.07 4.95
N SER A 213 -9.23 -17.28 4.50
CA SER A 213 -9.42 -15.85 4.25
C SER A 213 -9.25 -15.50 2.78
N VAL A 214 -10.07 -14.56 2.31
CA VAL A 214 -9.92 -13.93 1.00
C VAL A 214 -9.77 -12.43 1.19
N GLU A 215 -8.69 -11.86 0.67
CA GLU A 215 -8.44 -10.41 0.66
C GLU A 215 -8.92 -9.79 -0.65
N TYR A 216 -9.56 -8.63 -0.56
CA TYR A 216 -10.04 -7.85 -1.69
C TYR A 216 -9.36 -6.47 -1.69
N PRO A 217 -8.93 -5.97 -2.87
CA PRO A 217 -9.23 -6.49 -4.20
C PRO A 217 -8.23 -7.52 -4.74
N THR A 218 -7.18 -7.87 -3.99
CA THR A 218 -6.10 -8.76 -4.45
C THR A 218 -6.56 -10.17 -4.80
N MET A 219 -7.74 -10.57 -4.31
CA MET A 219 -8.30 -11.92 -4.39
C MET A 219 -7.37 -12.98 -3.77
N MET A 220 -6.42 -12.57 -2.94
CA MET A 220 -5.48 -13.49 -2.30
C MET A 220 -6.23 -14.39 -1.33
N LYS A 221 -6.05 -15.70 -1.50
CA LYS A 221 -6.63 -16.72 -0.64
C LYS A 221 -5.56 -17.28 0.27
N GLN A 222 -5.83 -17.28 1.56
CA GLN A 222 -4.96 -17.84 2.57
C GLN A 222 -5.73 -18.88 3.38
N VAL A 223 -5.09 -20.02 3.62
CA VAL A 223 -5.59 -21.08 4.48
C VAL A 223 -4.62 -21.25 5.64
N VAL A 224 -5.12 -21.11 6.86
CA VAL A 224 -4.39 -21.34 8.10
C VAL A 224 -4.97 -22.57 8.76
N LYS A 225 -4.12 -23.53 9.12
CA LYS A 225 -4.51 -24.71 9.92
C LYS A 225 -3.71 -24.72 11.19
N ILE A 226 -4.41 -24.62 12.31
CA ILE A 226 -3.84 -24.64 13.65
C ILE A 226 -3.64 -26.10 14.06
N THR A 227 -2.44 -26.43 14.53
CA THR A 227 -2.11 -27.77 15.02
C THR A 227 -2.07 -27.81 16.54
N THR A 228 -1.66 -26.72 17.16
CA THR A 228 -1.45 -26.61 18.60
C THR A 228 -2.06 -25.32 19.12
N VAL A 229 -2.81 -25.41 20.22
CA VAL A 229 -3.25 -24.28 21.02
C VAL A 229 -2.96 -24.60 22.49
N GLN A 230 -2.24 -23.71 23.14
CA GLN A 230 -2.02 -23.75 24.58
C GLN A 230 -2.41 -22.40 25.17
N VAL A 231 -3.14 -22.41 26.28
CA VAL A 231 -3.60 -21.18 26.95
C VAL A 231 -3.07 -21.15 28.38
N ASN A 232 -2.89 -19.96 28.92
CA ASN A 232 -2.34 -19.74 30.27
C ASN A 232 -0.95 -20.37 30.49
N VAL A 233 -0.17 -20.51 29.41
CA VAL A 233 1.23 -20.94 29.48
C VAL A 233 2.14 -19.78 29.89
N PRO A 234 3.23 -20.02 30.64
CA PRO A 234 4.22 -18.98 30.91
C PRO A 234 4.79 -18.41 29.61
N VAL A 235 4.81 -17.09 29.47
CA VAL A 235 5.44 -16.37 28.36
C VAL A 235 6.35 -15.29 28.94
N GLU A 236 7.58 -15.22 28.45
CA GLU A 236 8.53 -14.18 28.84
C GLU A 236 8.11 -12.84 28.24
N VAL A 237 8.02 -11.78 29.04
CA VAL A 237 7.56 -10.45 28.57
C VAL A 237 8.46 -9.91 27.46
N SER A 238 9.77 -10.19 27.53
CA SER A 238 10.75 -9.79 26.50
C SER A 238 10.48 -10.37 25.12
N LEU A 239 9.65 -11.40 25.01
CA LEU A 239 9.26 -11.99 23.73
C LEU A 239 8.46 -10.99 22.87
N PHE A 240 7.69 -10.12 23.51
CA PHE A 240 6.82 -9.14 22.83
C PHE A 240 7.56 -7.87 22.43
N GLU A 241 8.79 -7.68 22.89
CA GLU A 241 9.62 -6.55 22.46
C GLU A 241 10.18 -6.79 21.05
N PRO A 242 10.35 -5.72 20.25
CA PRO A 242 11.02 -5.84 18.97
C PRO A 242 12.46 -6.33 19.16
N PRO A 243 13.04 -7.02 18.15
CA PRO A 243 14.45 -7.38 18.19
C PRO A 243 15.35 -6.15 18.43
N THR A 244 16.30 -6.28 19.36
CA THR A 244 17.19 -5.16 19.75
C THR A 244 18.34 -4.90 18.78
N ALA A 245 18.64 -5.86 17.90
CA ALA A 245 19.70 -5.74 16.90
C ALA A 245 19.08 -5.45 15.54
N ASP A 246 19.48 -4.34 14.94
CA ASP A 246 19.16 -4.02 13.55
C ASP A 246 20.16 -4.71 12.61
N VAL A 247 19.72 -5.05 11.39
CA VAL A 247 20.58 -5.66 10.38
C VAL A 247 21.58 -4.62 9.86
N LYS A 248 22.88 -4.95 9.90
CA LYS A 248 23.96 -4.23 9.23
C LYS A 248 24.49 -5.06 8.07
N ASP A 249 23.72 -5.06 6.98
CA ASP A 249 24.00 -5.75 5.72
C ASP A 249 24.54 -4.79 4.65
N PHE A 250 25.16 -3.69 5.09
CA PHE A 250 25.79 -2.72 4.21
C PHE A 250 27.01 -2.10 4.90
N ARG A 251 27.91 -1.52 4.10
CA ARG A 251 29.10 -0.81 4.60
C ARG A 251 29.49 0.35 3.71
N PHE A 252 29.96 1.41 4.33
CA PHE A 252 30.69 2.49 3.66
C PHE A 252 32.12 2.05 3.36
N VAL A 253 32.55 2.28 2.12
CA VAL A 253 33.91 1.92 1.69
C VAL A 253 34.94 2.82 2.36
N ASN A 254 36.08 2.24 2.75
CA ASN A 254 37.22 2.89 3.42
C ASN A 254 36.94 3.40 4.85
N GLY A 255 35.98 2.82 5.57
CA GLY A 255 35.69 3.17 6.97
C GLY A 255 35.12 4.58 7.14
N ARG A 256 34.55 5.14 6.08
CA ARG A 256 33.79 6.39 6.14
C ARG A 256 32.43 6.14 6.80
N ASP A 257 31.74 7.21 7.15
CA ASP A 257 30.37 7.20 7.65
C ASP A 257 29.43 8.08 6.80
N ALA A 258 29.95 8.61 5.69
CA ALA A 258 29.18 9.34 4.69
C ALA A 258 29.78 9.20 3.29
N VAL A 259 28.93 9.29 2.27
CA VAL A 259 29.35 9.37 0.87
C VAL A 259 28.39 10.19 0.03
N ASP A 260 28.95 10.92 -0.94
CA ASP A 260 28.21 11.61 -2.00
C ASP A 260 28.15 10.72 -3.25
N VAL A 261 26.95 10.57 -3.81
CA VAL A 261 26.68 9.81 -5.04
C VAL A 261 25.95 10.73 -6.03
N PRO A 262 26.49 10.96 -7.25
CA PRO A 262 25.76 11.71 -8.27
C PRO A 262 24.56 10.90 -8.75
N PHE A 263 23.46 11.58 -9.05
CA PHE A 263 22.31 10.99 -9.71
C PHE A 263 22.02 11.71 -11.03
N ARG A 264 21.14 11.13 -11.85
CA ARG A 264 20.58 11.80 -13.03
C ARG A 264 19.12 12.12 -12.78
N TYR A 265 18.72 13.37 -12.93
CA TYR A 265 17.32 13.77 -12.83
C TYR A 265 16.67 13.79 -14.22
N ILE A 266 15.81 12.81 -14.53
CA ILE A 266 15.21 12.66 -15.86
C ILE A 266 13.70 12.47 -15.71
N GLU A 267 12.89 13.25 -16.42
CA GLU A 267 11.42 13.13 -16.41
C GLU A 267 10.83 13.03 -15.00
N ASP A 268 11.31 13.91 -14.12
CA ASP A 268 10.92 13.99 -12.72
C ASP A 268 11.17 12.74 -11.87
N HIS A 269 12.19 11.93 -12.21
CA HIS A 269 12.66 10.80 -11.41
C HIS A 269 14.18 10.86 -11.15
N ILE A 270 14.59 10.29 -10.03
CA ILE A 270 16.00 10.18 -9.60
C ILE A 270 16.56 8.84 -10.06
N TYR A 271 17.60 8.87 -10.88
CA TYR A 271 18.28 7.67 -11.37
C TYR A 271 19.69 7.53 -10.79
N LEU A 272 19.97 6.36 -10.24
CA LEU A 272 21.27 5.98 -9.71
C LEU A 272 21.89 4.88 -10.55
N MET A 273 23.21 4.91 -10.66
CA MET A 273 23.96 3.82 -11.26
C MET A 273 24.29 2.78 -10.19
N VAL A 274 23.86 1.54 -10.40
CA VAL A 274 24.08 0.42 -9.46
C VAL A 274 24.77 -0.71 -10.19
N ASN A 275 25.78 -1.30 -9.56
CA ASN A 275 26.45 -2.48 -10.04
C ASN A 275 25.93 -3.73 -9.33
N ILE A 276 25.34 -4.65 -10.08
CA ILE A 276 24.88 -5.95 -9.59
C ILE A 276 25.57 -7.04 -10.39
N ALA A 277 26.31 -7.92 -9.71
CA ALA A 277 27.04 -9.02 -10.36
C ALA A 277 27.91 -8.57 -11.56
N GLY A 278 28.56 -7.41 -11.45
CA GLY A 278 29.41 -6.84 -12.50
C GLY A 278 28.66 -6.10 -13.61
N LYS A 279 27.33 -5.99 -13.53
CA LYS A 279 26.49 -5.29 -14.49
C LYS A 279 26.04 -3.95 -13.94
N GLU A 280 26.52 -2.89 -14.56
CA GLU A 280 26.18 -1.52 -14.21
C GLU A 280 24.95 -1.04 -15.02
N ARG A 281 23.90 -0.61 -14.31
CA ARG A 281 22.61 -0.17 -14.90
C ARG A 281 21.97 0.95 -14.07
N LEU A 282 21.03 1.67 -14.70
CA LEU A 282 20.22 2.68 -14.02
C LEU A 282 19.14 2.04 -13.16
N TRP A 283 18.92 2.60 -11.98
CA TRP A 283 17.89 2.26 -11.02
C TRP A 283 17.15 3.52 -10.60
N VAL A 284 15.83 3.42 -10.45
CA VAL A 284 15.02 4.51 -9.88
C VAL A 284 15.15 4.48 -8.37
N LEU A 285 15.30 5.63 -7.72
CA LEU A 285 15.12 5.74 -6.28
C LEU A 285 13.67 6.07 -5.96
N ASP A 286 13.00 5.26 -5.14
CA ASP A 286 11.56 5.36 -4.90
C ASP A 286 11.23 5.10 -3.43
N SER A 287 10.81 6.15 -2.70
CA SER A 287 10.37 6.01 -1.31
C SER A 287 8.94 5.50 -1.16
N GLY A 288 8.17 5.41 -2.25
CA GLY A 288 6.85 4.77 -2.31
C GLY A 288 6.91 3.27 -2.59
N ALA A 289 8.09 2.72 -2.92
CA ALA A 289 8.29 1.28 -3.08
C ALA A 289 8.59 0.59 -1.75
N ASP A 290 7.67 -0.29 -1.33
CA ASP A 290 7.73 -1.06 -0.08
C ASP A 290 8.95 -1.99 0.07
N VAL A 291 9.52 -2.40 -1.06
CA VAL A 291 10.67 -3.30 -1.23
C VAL A 291 11.39 -2.92 -2.51
N THR A 292 12.68 -3.24 -2.60
CA THR A 292 13.45 -3.12 -3.84
C THR A 292 12.87 -4.05 -4.90
N VAL A 293 12.69 -3.54 -6.12
CA VAL A 293 12.10 -4.24 -7.27
C VAL A 293 13.15 -4.38 -8.36
N ILE A 294 13.32 -5.60 -8.87
CA ILE A 294 14.18 -5.91 -10.01
C ILE A 294 13.29 -6.10 -11.24
N ASP A 295 13.69 -5.53 -12.36
CA ASP A 295 13.06 -5.84 -13.64
C ASP A 295 13.29 -7.30 -14.05
N ALA A 296 12.24 -7.95 -14.55
CA ALA A 296 12.29 -9.36 -14.94
C ALA A 296 13.28 -9.64 -16.08
N ALA A 297 13.48 -8.72 -17.02
CA ALA A 297 14.47 -8.88 -18.09
C ALA A 297 15.89 -8.72 -17.55
N PHE A 298 16.13 -7.75 -16.66
CA PHE A 298 17.42 -7.60 -16.00
C PHE A 298 17.76 -8.81 -15.12
N ALA A 299 16.80 -9.36 -14.36
CA ALA A 299 17.00 -10.57 -13.56
C ALA A 299 17.46 -11.76 -14.43
N ARG A 300 16.85 -11.96 -15.61
CA ARG A 300 17.29 -12.97 -16.58
C ARG A 300 18.70 -12.67 -17.12
N GLU A 301 18.98 -11.42 -17.46
CA GLU A 301 20.28 -10.97 -17.96
C GLU A 301 21.39 -11.23 -16.93
N ALA A 302 21.12 -10.97 -15.66
CA ALA A 302 22.03 -11.13 -14.53
C ALA A 302 22.06 -12.57 -13.97
N LYS A 303 21.25 -13.48 -14.51
CA LYS A 303 21.10 -14.88 -14.05
C LYS A 303 20.67 -14.98 -12.58
N ILE A 304 19.79 -14.09 -12.15
CA ILE A 304 19.19 -14.09 -10.82
C ILE A 304 17.98 -15.03 -10.86
N GLU A 305 17.98 -16.04 -9.99
CA GLU A 305 16.89 -17.01 -9.90
C GLU A 305 15.67 -16.42 -9.19
N THR A 306 14.49 -16.59 -9.79
CA THR A 306 13.21 -16.16 -9.23
C THR A 306 12.47 -17.34 -8.60
N GLN A 307 11.72 -17.07 -7.53
CA GLN A 307 11.01 -18.06 -6.74
C GLN A 307 9.67 -17.49 -6.26
N GLY A 308 8.65 -18.35 -6.24
CA GLY A 308 7.29 -17.96 -5.85
C GLY A 308 6.64 -16.96 -6.80
N SER A 309 5.35 -16.78 -6.65
CA SER A 309 4.61 -15.70 -7.32
C SER A 309 3.38 -15.36 -6.51
N MET A 310 3.07 -14.09 -6.33
CA MET A 310 1.82 -13.65 -5.71
C MET A 310 1.27 -12.41 -6.41
N LYS A 311 -0.02 -12.15 -6.20
CA LYS A 311 -0.63 -10.88 -6.61
C LYS A 311 -0.20 -9.79 -5.63
N GLY A 312 0.61 -8.85 -6.10
CA GLY A 312 0.93 -7.63 -5.39
C GLY A 312 0.00 -6.49 -5.79
N GLN A 313 -0.05 -5.45 -4.96
CA GLN A 313 -0.77 -4.22 -5.26
C GLN A 313 0.22 -3.18 -5.81
N GLY A 314 0.07 -2.80 -7.08
CA GLY A 314 0.78 -1.67 -7.66
C GLY A 314 0.01 -0.37 -7.50
N ALA A 315 0.55 0.69 -8.13
CA ALA A 315 -0.08 2.00 -8.27
C ALA A 315 -1.39 1.89 -9.09
N GLY A 316 -2.50 1.56 -8.44
CA GLY A 316 -3.85 1.50 -9.04
C GLY A 316 -4.40 0.10 -9.33
N GLN A 317 -3.58 -0.86 -9.78
CA GLN A 317 -4.01 -2.24 -10.12
C GLN A 317 -3.08 -3.33 -9.55
N LEU A 318 -3.51 -4.59 -9.69
CA LEU A 318 -2.75 -5.76 -9.26
C LEU A 318 -1.66 -6.14 -10.27
N VAL A 319 -0.53 -6.61 -9.74
CA VAL A 319 0.62 -7.08 -10.54
C VAL A 319 1.07 -8.45 -10.06
N ASP A 320 1.60 -9.26 -10.98
CA ASP A 320 2.29 -10.50 -10.62
C ASP A 320 3.68 -10.17 -10.07
N VAL A 321 3.96 -10.64 -8.86
CA VAL A 321 5.22 -10.40 -8.15
C VAL A 321 5.88 -11.72 -7.84
N SER A 322 7.06 -11.94 -8.38
CA SER A 322 7.96 -13.01 -7.95
C SER A 322 9.01 -12.49 -6.98
N PHE A 323 9.76 -13.37 -6.33
CA PHE A 323 10.81 -13.00 -5.39
C PHE A 323 12.17 -13.52 -5.84
N ALA A 324 13.23 -12.84 -5.45
CA ALA A 324 14.59 -13.27 -5.71
C ALA A 324 15.53 -12.95 -4.55
N ASP A 325 16.63 -13.71 -4.49
CA ASP A 325 17.81 -13.33 -3.74
C ASP A 325 18.68 -12.42 -4.63
N LEU A 326 18.63 -11.13 -4.36
CA LEU A 326 19.51 -10.14 -5.00
C LEU A 326 20.94 -10.35 -4.50
N PRO A 327 21.93 -10.63 -5.37
CA PRO A 327 23.31 -10.77 -4.95
C PRO A 327 23.87 -9.43 -4.41
N PRO A 328 25.01 -9.45 -3.72
CA PRO A 328 25.67 -8.23 -3.27
C PRO A 328 25.78 -7.21 -4.40
N PHE A 329 25.49 -5.94 -4.09
CA PHE A 329 25.46 -4.85 -5.05
C PHE A 329 26.17 -3.62 -4.52
N VAL A 330 26.60 -2.77 -5.44
CA VAL A 330 27.49 -1.65 -5.15
C VAL A 330 26.93 -0.36 -5.75
N LEU A 331 26.95 0.70 -4.94
CA LEU A 331 26.84 2.09 -5.36
C LEU A 331 28.19 2.77 -5.09
N PRO A 332 28.50 3.93 -5.70
CA PRO A 332 29.73 4.66 -5.40
C PRO A 332 29.94 4.86 -3.88
N GLY A 333 30.91 4.15 -3.32
CA GLY A 333 31.30 4.20 -1.90
C GLY A 333 30.38 3.49 -0.90
N LEU A 334 29.38 2.74 -1.37
CA LEU A 334 28.51 1.88 -0.55
C LEU A 334 28.47 0.46 -1.12
N GLU A 335 28.65 -0.53 -0.25
CA GLU A 335 28.52 -1.95 -0.60
C GLU A 335 27.41 -2.56 0.25
N PHE A 336 26.50 -3.28 -0.40
CA PHE A 336 25.40 -4.00 0.23
C PHE A 336 25.63 -5.50 0.08
N ASP A 337 25.33 -6.25 1.14
CA ASP A 337 25.30 -7.70 1.10
C ASP A 337 24.06 -8.20 0.34
N LYS A 338 23.88 -9.51 0.29
CA LYS A 338 22.72 -10.14 -0.36
C LYS A 338 21.41 -9.68 0.31
N GLN A 339 20.40 -9.37 -0.51
CA GLN A 339 19.07 -8.96 -0.05
C GLN A 339 17.95 -9.75 -0.73
N LYS A 340 16.76 -9.76 -0.13
CA LYS A 340 15.50 -10.17 -0.77
C LYS A 340 14.96 -9.00 -1.58
N ALA A 341 14.52 -9.29 -2.80
CA ALA A 341 13.89 -8.31 -3.68
C ALA A 341 12.66 -8.90 -4.36
N ALA A 342 11.73 -8.03 -4.75
CA ALA A 342 10.64 -8.36 -5.64
C ALA A 342 11.12 -8.36 -7.10
N VAL A 343 10.49 -9.17 -7.95
CA VAL A 343 10.73 -9.20 -9.39
C VAL A 343 9.42 -8.98 -10.11
N ILE A 344 9.38 -7.93 -10.93
CA ILE A 344 8.20 -7.47 -11.67
C ILE A 344 8.66 -7.09 -13.09
N ASP A 345 7.80 -7.26 -14.09
CA ASP A 345 8.04 -6.79 -15.45
C ASP A 345 7.76 -5.27 -15.56
N ILE A 346 8.73 -4.45 -15.16
CA ILE A 346 8.58 -2.99 -15.07
C ILE A 346 9.23 -2.24 -16.24
N ALA A 347 10.17 -2.88 -16.95
CA ALA A 347 10.86 -2.27 -18.07
C ALA A 347 9.91 -1.71 -19.15
N PRO A 348 8.83 -2.39 -19.57
CA PRO A 348 7.92 -1.85 -20.58
C PRO A 348 7.34 -0.48 -20.18
N LEU A 349 6.97 -0.33 -18.90
CA LEU A 349 6.43 0.91 -18.38
C LEU A 349 7.48 2.03 -18.40
N LEU A 350 8.66 1.78 -17.84
CA LEU A 350 9.69 2.82 -17.72
C LEU A 350 10.31 3.18 -19.06
N HIS A 351 10.51 2.19 -19.94
CA HIS A 351 11.01 2.37 -21.30
C HIS A 351 10.07 3.21 -22.15
N GLN A 352 8.75 2.97 -22.07
CA GLN A 352 7.74 3.76 -22.79
C GLN A 352 7.89 5.27 -22.54
N TRP A 353 8.19 5.68 -21.30
CA TRP A 353 8.21 7.10 -20.94
C TRP A 353 9.58 7.76 -21.02
N THR A 354 10.66 6.98 -21.01
CA THR A 354 12.02 7.52 -20.91
C THR A 354 12.93 7.07 -22.04
N GLY A 355 12.63 5.95 -22.70
CA GLY A 355 13.52 5.28 -23.65
C GLY A 355 14.83 4.79 -23.02
N LEU A 356 14.83 4.57 -21.69
CA LEU A 356 16.02 4.16 -20.93
C LEU A 356 15.91 2.70 -20.49
N ASP A 357 17.03 1.98 -20.60
CA ASP A 357 17.21 0.67 -19.99
C ASP A 357 17.39 0.80 -18.48
N ILE A 358 16.32 0.49 -17.74
CA ILE A 358 16.28 0.57 -16.27
C ILE A 358 16.19 -0.84 -15.70
N ALA A 359 17.07 -1.14 -14.74
CA ALA A 359 17.20 -2.47 -14.15
C ALA A 359 16.29 -2.71 -12.94
N GLY A 360 15.78 -1.65 -12.31
CA GLY A 360 14.99 -1.79 -11.11
C GLY A 360 14.67 -0.49 -10.38
N ILE A 361 14.07 -0.65 -9.21
CA ILE A 361 13.68 0.38 -8.25
C ILE A 361 14.34 0.06 -6.90
N LEU A 362 15.07 1.00 -6.33
CA LEU A 362 15.57 0.95 -4.95
C LEU A 362 14.51 1.53 -4.01
N GLY A 363 13.97 0.68 -3.13
CA GLY A 363 12.82 0.98 -2.28
C GLY A 363 13.17 1.36 -0.84
N TYR A 364 12.16 1.27 0.03
CA TYR A 364 12.27 1.48 1.48
C TYR A 364 13.35 0.62 2.14
N ASP A 365 13.49 -0.64 1.74
CA ASP A 365 14.51 -1.51 2.30
C ASP A 365 15.90 -0.87 2.07
N PHE A 366 16.22 -0.41 0.87
CA PHE A 366 17.45 0.37 0.65
C PHE A 366 17.49 1.66 1.50
N LEU A 367 16.45 2.50 1.41
CA LEU A 367 16.43 3.84 2.02
C LEU A 367 16.49 3.83 3.55
N SER A 368 15.91 2.83 4.20
CA SER A 368 15.85 2.72 5.67
C SER A 368 17.18 2.41 6.34
N ARG A 369 18.21 2.03 5.56
CA ARG A 369 19.55 1.69 6.06
C ARG A 369 20.43 2.90 6.34
N VAL A 370 20.14 4.03 5.70
CA VAL A 370 20.99 5.22 5.68
C VAL A 370 20.14 6.47 5.85
N VAL A 371 20.72 7.54 6.39
CA VAL A 371 20.09 8.86 6.25
C VAL A 371 20.38 9.34 4.83
N THR A 372 19.33 9.60 4.05
CA THR A 372 19.44 10.00 2.64
C THR A 372 19.18 11.48 2.50
N LYS A 373 20.22 12.25 2.12
CA LYS A 373 20.09 13.63 1.68
C LYS A 373 19.88 13.68 0.17
N VAL A 374 18.85 14.39 -0.27
CA VAL A 374 18.58 14.65 -1.69
C VAL A 374 18.79 16.13 -2.00
N ASP A 375 19.78 16.44 -2.84
CA ASP A 375 20.02 17.79 -3.36
C ASP A 375 19.75 17.80 -4.87
N TYR A 376 18.54 18.22 -5.25
CA TYR A 376 18.08 18.21 -6.64
C TYR A 376 18.83 19.21 -7.51
N ALA A 377 19.14 20.39 -6.99
CA ALA A 377 19.79 21.44 -7.77
C ALA A 377 21.21 21.05 -8.19
N ASN A 378 21.88 20.25 -7.36
CA ASN A 378 23.22 19.73 -7.62
C ASN A 378 23.24 18.29 -8.14
N GLU A 379 22.06 17.68 -8.39
CA GLU A 379 21.89 16.27 -8.77
C GLU A 379 22.76 15.31 -7.93
N LYS A 380 22.72 15.50 -6.61
CA LYS A 380 23.56 14.78 -5.66
C LYS A 380 22.75 14.15 -4.52
N LEU A 381 22.99 12.86 -4.27
CA LEU A 381 22.60 12.20 -3.05
C LEU A 381 23.77 12.16 -2.07
N SER A 382 23.52 12.40 -0.80
CA SER A 382 24.48 12.10 0.27
C SER A 382 23.88 11.06 1.20
N PHE A 383 24.58 9.96 1.40
CA PHE A 383 24.19 8.93 2.36
C PHE A 383 25.05 9.04 3.61
N TYR A 384 24.42 8.97 4.78
CA TYR A 384 25.10 9.00 6.08
C TYR A 384 24.76 7.75 6.89
N ASP A 385 25.71 7.30 7.70
CA ASP A 385 25.47 6.27 8.70
C ASP A 385 24.46 6.78 9.73
N VAL A 386 23.44 5.97 9.99
CA VAL A 386 22.32 6.33 10.87
C VAL A 386 22.75 6.51 12.33
N ASP A 387 23.83 5.87 12.76
CA ASP A 387 24.31 5.93 14.15
C ASP A 387 25.18 7.17 14.41
N SER A 388 25.84 7.73 13.38
CA SER A 388 26.71 8.91 13.51
C SER A 388 26.11 10.21 12.97
N PHE A 389 25.00 10.13 12.22
CA PHE A 389 24.36 11.32 11.65
C PHE A 389 23.83 12.28 12.72
N VAL A 390 24.26 13.54 12.64
CA VAL A 390 23.71 14.64 13.45
C VAL A 390 23.43 15.82 12.53
N TYR A 391 22.15 16.20 12.48
CA TYR A 391 21.75 17.38 11.72
C TYR A 391 22.13 18.68 12.45
N ASN A 392 22.85 19.56 11.76
CA ASN A 392 23.27 20.88 12.26
C ASN A 392 22.96 22.01 11.26
N GLY A 393 22.11 21.75 10.27
CA GLY A 393 21.77 22.71 9.21
C GLY A 393 20.64 23.68 9.59
N PRO A 394 20.31 24.62 8.69
CA PRO A 394 19.31 25.67 8.92
C PRO A 394 17.86 25.26 8.62
N GLY A 395 17.64 24.02 8.20
CA GLY A 395 16.37 23.49 7.74
C GLY A 395 15.36 23.22 8.84
N VAL A 396 14.13 22.96 8.42
CA VAL A 396 13.02 22.61 9.30
C VAL A 396 13.07 21.10 9.55
N VAL A 397 13.14 20.70 10.82
CA VAL A 397 13.07 19.30 11.25
C VAL A 397 11.63 18.95 11.55
N LEU A 398 11.05 18.01 10.79
CA LEU A 398 9.71 17.50 10.99
C LEU A 398 9.76 16.15 11.69
N ASP A 399 8.98 15.99 12.76
CA ASP A 399 8.68 14.67 13.30
C ASP A 399 7.72 13.97 12.34
N ALA A 400 8.16 12.83 11.81
CA ALA A 400 7.47 12.06 10.79
C ALA A 400 7.67 10.56 11.09
N PRO A 401 6.93 9.99 12.06
CA PRO A 401 6.98 8.56 12.32
C PRO A 401 6.71 7.78 11.02
N VAL A 402 7.50 6.74 10.77
CA VAL A 402 7.42 5.98 9.52
C VAL A 402 6.07 5.30 9.41
N ALA A 403 5.28 5.73 8.42
CA ALA A 403 3.93 5.24 8.14
C ALA A 403 3.98 4.39 6.86
N LYS A 404 3.57 3.11 6.94
CA LYS A 404 3.61 2.18 5.78
C LYS A 404 4.93 2.25 5.00
N LYS A 405 6.07 2.22 5.69
CA LYS A 405 7.42 2.28 5.08
C LYS A 405 7.75 3.59 4.34
N GLY A 406 6.93 4.62 4.49
CA GLY A 406 7.17 5.97 3.97
C GLY A 406 7.04 7.02 5.06
N PHE A 407 6.94 8.29 4.64
CA PHE A 407 6.69 9.43 5.50
C PHE A 407 5.41 10.13 5.08
N ASP A 408 4.52 10.36 6.03
CA ASP A 408 3.33 11.17 5.83
C ASP A 408 3.52 12.54 6.51
N LEU A 409 3.40 13.61 5.73
CA LEU A 409 3.78 14.96 6.15
C LEU A 409 2.60 15.94 5.98
N PRO A 410 2.47 16.94 6.87
CA PRO A 410 1.44 17.95 6.74
C PRO A 410 1.71 18.85 5.53
N VAL A 411 0.71 18.96 4.65
CA VAL A 411 0.71 19.89 3.51
C VAL A 411 -0.65 20.55 3.40
N THR A 412 -0.64 21.83 3.02
CA THR A 412 -1.86 22.60 2.81
C THR A 412 -1.87 23.23 1.42
N VAL A 413 -2.93 22.98 0.64
CA VAL A 413 -3.16 23.63 -0.65
C VAL A 413 -4.23 24.73 -0.48
N ASP A 414 -3.95 25.91 -1.04
CA ASP A 414 -4.82 27.11 -1.01
C ASP A 414 -5.25 27.57 0.40
N GLY A 415 -4.48 27.22 1.43
CA GLY A 415 -4.85 27.49 2.84
C GLY A 415 -6.14 26.79 3.29
N LYS A 416 -6.66 25.87 2.47
CA LYS A 416 -7.97 25.23 2.65
C LYS A 416 -7.88 23.72 2.73
N TYR A 417 -7.14 23.10 1.81
CA TYR A 417 -7.05 21.64 1.69
C TYR A 417 -5.81 21.16 2.42
N GLY A 418 -5.91 21.08 3.74
CA GLY A 418 -4.84 20.61 4.64
C GLY A 418 -5.03 19.15 5.06
N GLY A 419 -3.90 18.46 5.25
CA GLY A 419 -3.87 17.12 5.83
C GLY A 419 -2.52 16.44 5.61
N LEU A 420 -2.47 15.13 5.85
CA LEU A 420 -1.28 14.31 5.64
C LEU A 420 -1.14 13.91 4.17
N TRP A 421 0.06 14.08 3.64
CA TRP A 421 0.44 13.67 2.30
C TRP A 421 1.65 12.75 2.35
N SER A 422 1.63 11.69 1.56
CA SER A 422 2.75 10.75 1.48
C SER A 422 3.89 11.36 0.66
N LEU A 423 5.11 11.35 1.20
CA LEU A 423 6.33 11.78 0.50
C LEU A 423 6.85 10.67 -0.39
N ASP A 424 7.02 10.96 -1.67
CA ASP A 424 7.31 9.96 -2.68
C ASP A 424 8.38 10.44 -3.68
N LEU A 425 9.59 9.90 -3.55
CA LEU A 425 10.70 10.15 -4.47
C LEU A 425 10.51 9.45 -5.83
N GLY A 426 9.62 8.47 -5.92
CA GLY A 426 9.25 7.75 -7.15
C GLY A 426 8.07 8.38 -7.89
N ALA A 427 7.38 9.37 -7.31
CA ALA A 427 6.33 10.11 -7.99
C ALA A 427 6.87 11.35 -8.72
N GLY A 428 6.59 11.47 -10.02
CA GLY A 428 6.96 12.66 -10.77
C GLY A 428 6.18 13.93 -10.38
N GLY A 429 4.92 13.78 -9.96
CA GLY A 429 4.00 14.89 -9.67
C GLY A 429 3.33 14.79 -8.31
N MET A 430 2.65 15.86 -7.90
CA MET A 430 1.77 15.84 -6.72
C MET A 430 0.36 15.44 -7.12
N ALA A 431 -0.33 14.67 -6.28
CA ALA A 431 -1.71 14.27 -6.55
C ALA A 431 -2.58 14.27 -5.29
N PHE A 432 -3.79 14.83 -5.39
CA PHE A 432 -4.87 14.50 -4.46
C PHE A 432 -5.35 13.07 -4.72
N LEU A 433 -5.53 12.32 -3.64
CA LEU A 433 -6.14 11.00 -3.71
C LEU A 433 -7.64 11.11 -3.98
N TYR A 434 -8.19 10.12 -4.67
CA TYR A 434 -9.60 10.14 -5.08
C TYR A 434 -10.58 10.37 -3.93
N PRO A 435 -10.49 9.67 -2.76
CA PRO A 435 -11.45 9.87 -1.68
C PRO A 435 -11.46 11.31 -1.14
N PHE A 436 -10.28 11.94 -1.04
CA PHE A 436 -10.18 13.34 -0.62
C PHE A 436 -10.74 14.28 -1.70
N ALA A 437 -10.40 14.02 -2.96
CA ALA A 437 -10.87 14.80 -4.09
C ALA A 437 -12.40 14.78 -4.24
N GLU A 438 -13.02 13.61 -4.11
CA GLU A 438 -14.47 13.43 -4.14
C GLU A 438 -15.13 14.21 -3.00
N LYS A 439 -14.68 13.99 -1.76
CA LYS A 439 -15.23 14.65 -0.55
C LYS A 439 -15.17 16.18 -0.62
N ASN A 440 -14.14 16.72 -1.28
CA ASN A 440 -13.91 18.17 -1.36
C ASN A 440 -14.38 18.79 -2.68
N GLY A 441 -15.06 18.03 -3.55
CA GLY A 441 -15.59 18.52 -4.82
C GLY A 441 -14.52 18.92 -5.84
N LEU A 442 -13.33 18.29 -5.78
CA LEU A 442 -12.21 18.60 -6.67
C LEU A 442 -12.33 17.94 -8.05
N LEU A 443 -13.15 16.90 -8.18
CA LEU A 443 -13.30 16.11 -9.43
C LEU A 443 -13.81 16.93 -10.63
N THR A 444 -14.52 18.02 -10.37
CA THR A 444 -15.14 18.88 -11.40
C THR A 444 -14.34 20.14 -11.69
N MET A 445 -13.18 20.34 -11.04
CA MET A 445 -12.37 21.51 -11.32
C MET A 445 -11.90 21.53 -12.77
N LYS A 446 -11.70 22.74 -13.31
CA LYS A 446 -11.12 22.93 -14.64
C LYS A 446 -9.62 22.64 -14.57
N GLY A 447 -9.12 21.90 -15.55
CA GLY A 447 -7.72 21.52 -15.65
C GLY A 447 -7.45 20.82 -16.98
N VAL A 448 -6.28 20.20 -17.07
CA VAL A 448 -5.85 19.43 -18.23
C VAL A 448 -5.97 17.95 -17.90
N ASP A 449 -6.79 17.23 -18.66
CA ASP A 449 -6.95 15.79 -18.50
C ASP A 449 -5.72 15.05 -19.02
N GLY A 450 -5.40 13.91 -18.42
CA GLY A 450 -4.31 13.07 -18.86
C GLY A 450 -4.39 11.67 -18.25
N LEU A 451 -3.33 10.88 -18.46
CA LEU A 451 -3.16 9.56 -17.86
C LEU A 451 -1.95 9.58 -16.91
N GLY A 452 -2.16 9.18 -15.66
CA GLY A 452 -1.07 8.88 -14.73
C GLY A 452 -0.65 7.42 -14.92
N PHE A 453 0.62 7.11 -14.68
CA PHE A 453 1.15 5.76 -14.85
C PHE A 453 1.97 5.36 -13.62
N GLY A 454 1.87 4.10 -13.23
CA GLY A 454 2.74 3.49 -12.23
C GLY A 454 2.72 1.97 -12.36
N ALA A 455 3.29 1.25 -11.37
CA ALA A 455 3.41 -0.21 -11.43
C ALA A 455 2.06 -0.92 -11.66
N GLY A 456 0.95 -0.32 -11.20
CA GLY A 456 -0.40 -0.84 -11.41
C GLY A 456 -1.09 -0.34 -12.69
N GLY A 457 -0.37 0.12 -13.71
CA GLY A 457 -0.96 0.56 -14.97
C GLY A 457 -1.32 2.04 -15.00
N SER A 458 -2.31 2.40 -15.83
CA SER A 458 -2.71 3.79 -16.06
C SER A 458 -4.02 4.16 -15.38
N SER A 459 -4.13 5.43 -14.97
CA SER A 459 -5.35 5.99 -14.38
C SER A 459 -5.63 7.39 -14.91
N PRO A 460 -6.89 7.72 -15.27
CA PRO A 460 -7.23 9.06 -15.68
C PRO A 460 -7.09 10.05 -14.52
N HIS A 461 -6.57 11.22 -14.85
CA HIS A 461 -6.37 12.30 -13.91
C HIS A 461 -6.62 13.65 -14.56
N ARG A 462 -6.77 14.67 -13.72
CA ARG A 462 -6.82 16.06 -14.16
C ARG A 462 -5.78 16.88 -13.42
N THR A 463 -4.87 17.50 -14.14
CA THR A 463 -3.93 18.45 -13.56
C THR A 463 -4.59 19.82 -13.44
N CYS A 464 -4.57 20.40 -12.24
CA CYS A 464 -5.20 21.68 -11.94
C CYS A 464 -4.15 22.66 -11.41
N GLN A 465 -4.29 23.96 -11.73
CA GLN A 465 -3.48 25.00 -11.11
C GLN A 465 -4.18 25.55 -9.86
N PHE A 466 -3.48 25.50 -8.73
CA PHE A 466 -3.92 26.07 -7.46
C PHE A 466 -3.18 27.39 -7.19
N LYS A 467 -3.58 28.14 -6.17
CA LYS A 467 -2.94 29.43 -5.81
C LYS A 467 -1.65 29.20 -5.05
N THR A 468 -1.68 28.35 -4.04
CA THR A 468 -0.54 28.11 -3.15
C THR A 468 -0.48 26.67 -2.66
N ILE A 469 0.73 26.18 -2.40
CA ILE A 469 0.96 24.98 -1.60
C ILE A 469 1.98 25.31 -0.51
N GLU A 470 1.68 24.87 0.71
CA GLU A 470 2.52 25.03 1.89
C GLU A 470 3.04 23.66 2.34
N PHE A 471 4.36 23.54 2.46
CA PHE A 471 5.07 22.34 2.90
C PHE A 471 6.25 22.75 3.78
N ALA A 472 6.35 22.18 4.98
CA ALA A 472 7.41 22.48 5.95
C ALA A 472 7.58 23.98 6.25
N GLY A 473 6.49 24.75 6.25
CA GLY A 473 6.49 26.21 6.44
C GLY A 473 6.95 27.03 5.23
N PHE A 474 7.29 26.37 4.12
CA PHE A 474 7.60 27.03 2.85
C PHE A 474 6.37 27.10 1.96
N VAL A 475 6.17 28.23 1.28
CA VAL A 475 5.04 28.46 0.38
C VAL A 475 5.53 28.55 -1.07
N LYS A 476 4.89 27.78 -1.95
CA LYS A 476 5.05 27.88 -3.41
C LYS A 476 3.77 28.36 -4.05
N GLU A 477 3.88 29.37 -4.91
CA GLU A 477 2.76 29.89 -5.69
C GLU A 477 2.51 29.11 -6.96
N LYS A 478 1.25 29.13 -7.40
CA LYS A 478 0.79 28.54 -8.66
C LYS A 478 1.16 27.07 -8.89
N PRO A 479 1.11 26.19 -7.87
CA PRO A 479 1.47 24.80 -8.05
C PRO A 479 0.47 24.11 -8.99
N LEU A 480 0.98 23.16 -9.77
CA LEU A 480 0.16 22.23 -10.53
C LEU A 480 0.00 20.96 -9.70
N VAL A 481 -1.24 20.64 -9.33
CA VAL A 481 -1.56 19.46 -8.53
C VAL A 481 -2.57 18.62 -9.30
N THR A 482 -2.27 17.33 -9.40
CA THR A 482 -3.13 16.34 -10.05
C THR A 482 -4.31 15.98 -9.16
N VAL A 483 -5.47 15.77 -9.76
CA VAL A 483 -6.67 15.20 -9.15
C VAL A 483 -6.92 13.84 -9.79
N THR A 484 -6.89 12.78 -8.98
CA THR A 484 -7.24 11.42 -9.42
C THR A 484 -8.74 11.35 -9.67
N LEU A 485 -9.19 10.97 -10.87
CA LEU A 485 -10.60 11.07 -11.27
C LEU A 485 -11.42 9.80 -11.02
N GLU A 486 -10.75 8.68 -10.79
CA GLU A 486 -11.41 7.39 -10.58
C GLU A 486 -11.07 6.81 -9.22
N LYS A 487 -12.02 6.05 -8.67
CA LYS A 487 -11.81 5.32 -7.42
C LYS A 487 -10.79 4.22 -7.66
N GLY A 488 -9.56 4.46 -7.20
CA GLY A 488 -8.48 3.48 -7.21
C GLY A 488 -8.54 2.50 -6.02
N SER A 489 -7.64 1.52 -6.07
CA SER A 489 -7.30 0.63 -4.94
C SER A 489 -5.85 0.88 -4.50
N GLY A 490 -5.43 0.30 -3.37
CA GLY A 490 -4.06 0.46 -2.86
C GLY A 490 -3.76 1.88 -2.35
N ALA A 491 -2.53 2.37 -2.59
CA ALA A 491 -2.06 3.68 -2.11
C ALA A 491 -2.95 4.85 -2.58
N PHE A 492 -3.55 4.78 -3.77
CA PHE A 492 -4.40 5.85 -4.30
C PHE A 492 -5.84 5.85 -3.76
N GLY A 493 -6.24 4.79 -3.07
CA GLY A 493 -7.56 4.65 -2.44
C GLY A 493 -7.58 5.00 -0.96
N ASP A 494 -6.46 5.44 -0.38
CA ASP A 494 -6.35 5.66 1.05
C ASP A 494 -7.13 6.90 1.50
N ALA A 495 -8.27 6.69 2.15
CA ALA A 495 -9.11 7.76 2.68
C ALA A 495 -8.48 8.52 3.87
N PHE A 496 -7.40 7.97 4.46
CA PHE A 496 -6.67 8.64 5.52
C PHE A 496 -5.77 9.77 5.00
N LEU A 497 -5.25 9.61 3.78
CA LEU A 497 -4.32 10.56 3.17
C LEU A 497 -5.06 11.58 2.31
N THR A 498 -4.52 12.80 2.29
CA THR A 498 -4.99 13.87 1.41
C THR A 498 -4.43 13.70 0.01
N GLY A 499 -3.17 13.32 -0.10
CA GLY A 499 -2.45 13.26 -1.37
C GLY A 499 -1.07 12.64 -1.28
N ASN A 500 -0.34 12.74 -2.38
CA ASN A 500 1.05 12.34 -2.54
C ASN A 500 1.87 13.55 -3.01
N ILE A 501 3.06 13.73 -2.43
CA ILE A 501 4.03 14.75 -2.81
C ILE A 501 5.12 14.08 -3.65
N GLY A 502 5.18 14.44 -4.93
CA GLY A 502 6.22 14.00 -5.84
C GLY A 502 7.26 15.07 -6.19
N ASN A 503 8.19 14.68 -7.06
CA ASN A 503 9.38 15.43 -7.45
C ASN A 503 9.10 16.79 -8.10
N SER A 504 7.91 17.02 -8.68
CA SER A 504 7.51 18.34 -9.18
C SER A 504 7.52 19.43 -8.10
N LEU A 505 7.30 19.06 -6.83
CA LEU A 505 7.50 19.93 -5.67
C LEU A 505 8.85 19.71 -5.00
N LEU A 506 9.23 18.44 -4.75
CA LEU A 506 10.41 18.10 -3.95
C LEU A 506 11.71 18.68 -4.53
N ARG A 507 11.80 18.84 -5.86
CA ARG A 507 12.96 19.43 -6.55
C ARG A 507 13.28 20.89 -6.17
N HIS A 508 12.38 21.56 -5.47
CA HIS A 508 12.60 22.91 -4.94
C HIS A 508 13.34 22.93 -3.60
N PHE A 509 13.62 21.75 -3.03
CA PHE A 509 14.16 21.59 -1.68
C PHE A 509 15.45 20.76 -1.67
N VAL A 510 16.12 20.81 -0.52
CA VAL A 510 17.06 19.78 -0.10
C VAL A 510 16.40 19.00 1.02
N LEU A 511 16.31 17.68 0.88
CA LEU A 511 15.59 16.81 1.81
C LEU A 511 16.56 15.89 2.53
N TYR A 512 16.27 15.55 3.79
CA TYR A 512 16.91 14.45 4.48
C TYR A 512 15.83 13.48 4.96
N LEU A 513 15.96 12.22 4.60
CA LEU A 513 15.09 11.13 5.02
C LEU A 513 15.81 10.31 6.08
N ASP A 514 15.34 10.40 7.33
CA ASP A 514 15.89 9.67 8.47
C ASP A 514 14.82 8.72 9.02
N TYR A 515 14.79 7.51 8.45
CA TYR A 515 13.82 6.48 8.81
C TYR A 515 13.99 5.97 10.23
N LYS A 516 15.24 5.83 10.70
CA LYS A 516 15.54 5.31 12.03
C LYS A 516 14.99 6.20 13.12
N HIS A 517 15.12 7.51 12.97
CA HIS A 517 14.64 8.47 13.96
C HIS A 517 13.23 9.02 13.65
N GLY A 518 12.60 8.59 12.55
CA GLY A 518 11.28 9.07 12.14
C GLY A 518 11.27 10.58 11.87
N LYS A 519 12.25 11.07 11.10
CA LYS A 519 12.41 12.50 10.80
C LYS A 519 12.56 12.76 9.32
N VAL A 520 11.93 13.84 8.88
CA VAL A 520 12.17 14.45 7.57
C VAL A 520 12.69 15.86 7.80
N ILE A 521 13.81 16.21 7.18
CA ILE A 521 14.41 17.53 7.29
C ILE A 521 14.32 18.23 5.95
N VAL A 522 13.81 19.46 5.96
CA VAL A 522 13.53 20.22 4.74
C VAL A 522 14.31 21.54 4.77
N GLU A 523 15.20 21.69 3.80
CA GLU A 523 15.93 22.92 3.54
C GLU A 523 15.44 23.55 2.23
N LYS A 524 15.45 24.89 2.17
CA LYS A 524 15.20 25.62 0.92
C LYS A 524 16.31 25.26 -0.09
N GLY A 525 15.94 24.68 -1.23
CA GLY A 525 16.89 24.32 -2.28
C GLY A 525 17.33 25.52 -3.11
N ALA A 526 18.46 25.40 -3.83
CA ALA A 526 18.94 26.47 -4.71
C ALA A 526 17.95 26.81 -5.85
N ASP A 527 17.18 25.81 -6.29
CA ASP A 527 16.13 25.93 -7.30
C ASP A 527 14.74 26.22 -6.72
N PHE A 528 14.64 26.67 -5.46
CA PHE A 528 13.34 26.91 -4.83
C PHE A 528 12.48 27.91 -5.62
N ASP A 529 13.06 29.03 -6.05
CA ASP A 529 12.35 30.09 -6.78
C ASP A 529 12.34 29.86 -8.31
N ARG A 530 12.98 28.78 -8.78
CA ARG A 530 13.03 28.44 -10.21
C ARG A 530 11.64 28.07 -10.71
N VAL A 531 11.30 28.59 -11.89
CA VAL A 531 10.12 28.14 -12.66
C VAL A 531 10.62 27.15 -13.70
N PHE A 532 10.14 25.92 -13.61
CA PHE A 532 10.51 24.85 -14.54
C PHE A 532 9.55 24.82 -15.74
N PRO A 533 10.04 24.52 -16.96
CA PRO A 533 9.18 24.34 -18.12
C PRO A 533 8.13 23.26 -17.89
N ARG A 534 6.91 23.52 -18.36
CA ARG A 534 5.76 22.60 -18.29
C ARG A 534 5.26 22.31 -19.70
N ASP A 535 4.53 21.21 -19.85
CA ASP A 535 3.90 20.89 -21.13
C ASP A 535 2.94 22.01 -21.54
N ASN A 536 3.05 22.41 -22.81
CA ASN A 536 2.22 23.45 -23.44
C ASN A 536 1.44 22.89 -24.64
N SER A 537 1.36 21.56 -24.76
CA SER A 537 0.77 20.89 -25.92
C SER A 537 -0.54 20.16 -25.59
N GLY A 538 -0.64 19.55 -24.41
CA GLY A 538 -1.65 18.55 -24.06
C GLY A 538 -1.43 17.20 -24.73
N LEU A 539 -0.27 16.97 -25.34
CA LEU A 539 0.09 15.70 -26.01
C LEU A 539 0.91 14.82 -25.06
N MET A 540 0.47 13.58 -24.88
CA MET A 540 1.25 12.55 -24.22
C MET A 540 1.72 11.55 -25.27
N ALA A 541 3.03 11.39 -25.41
CA ALA A 541 3.64 10.43 -26.31
C ALA A 541 4.71 9.60 -25.58
N GLY A 542 4.82 8.34 -25.96
CA GLY A 542 5.76 7.36 -25.40
C GLY A 542 6.28 6.41 -26.47
N ALA A 543 7.41 5.77 -26.21
CA ALA A 543 7.92 4.70 -27.05
C ALA A 543 7.01 3.46 -26.93
N ASN A 544 6.65 2.85 -28.06
CA ASN A 544 5.95 1.57 -28.06
C ASN A 544 6.93 0.39 -28.14
N ALA A 545 6.42 -0.83 -28.27
CA ALA A 545 7.24 -2.04 -28.29
C ALA A 545 8.24 -2.12 -29.47
N ASP A 546 8.02 -1.34 -30.54
CA ASP A 546 8.90 -1.25 -31.71
C ASP A 546 9.81 0.00 -31.64
N ASP A 547 9.95 0.63 -30.47
CA ASP A 547 10.68 1.89 -30.24
C ASP A 547 10.16 3.10 -31.03
N LYS A 548 8.97 2.99 -31.62
CA LYS A 548 8.32 4.11 -32.31
C LYS A 548 7.63 5.00 -31.30
N ILE A 549 7.68 6.31 -31.53
CA ILE A 549 7.03 7.29 -30.65
C ILE A 549 5.55 7.34 -30.98
N GLU A 550 4.72 6.80 -30.11
CA GLU A 550 3.28 6.70 -30.26
C GLU A 550 2.56 7.73 -29.38
N VAL A 551 1.51 8.33 -29.92
CA VAL A 551 0.58 9.17 -29.16
C VAL A 551 -0.26 8.28 -28.25
N VAL A 552 -0.06 8.46 -26.94
CA VAL A 552 -0.77 7.73 -25.88
C VAL A 552 -2.05 8.46 -25.49
N PHE A 553 -2.02 9.80 -25.51
CA PHE A 553 -3.17 10.62 -25.17
C PHE A 553 -3.08 12.00 -25.82
N ALA A 554 -4.21 12.52 -26.28
CA ALA A 554 -4.36 13.90 -26.74
C ALA A 554 -5.46 14.56 -25.91
N SER A 555 -5.07 15.54 -25.09
CA SER A 555 -5.94 16.06 -24.04
C SER A 555 -7.06 16.93 -24.63
N PRO A 556 -8.33 16.77 -24.23
CA PRO A 556 -9.44 17.56 -24.75
C PRO A 556 -9.24 19.07 -24.58
N GLY A 557 -9.58 19.85 -25.61
CA GLY A 557 -9.50 21.32 -25.61
C GLY A 557 -8.09 21.89 -25.73
N THR A 558 -7.05 21.06 -25.76
CA THR A 558 -5.63 21.48 -25.82
C THR A 558 -5.14 21.66 -27.27
N PRO A 559 -3.94 22.26 -27.48
CA PRO A 559 -3.32 22.32 -28.80
C PRO A 559 -3.20 20.98 -29.53
N ALA A 560 -2.92 19.89 -28.81
CA ALA A 560 -2.78 18.56 -29.39
C ALA A 560 -4.07 18.07 -30.07
N GLU A 561 -5.19 18.12 -29.35
CA GLU A 561 -6.49 17.74 -29.93
C GLU A 561 -6.86 18.65 -31.11
N LYS A 562 -6.66 19.97 -30.96
CA LYS A 562 -6.95 20.96 -32.01
C LYS A 562 -6.10 20.78 -33.27
N ALA A 563 -4.86 20.34 -33.12
CA ALA A 563 -3.98 19.99 -34.24
C ALA A 563 -4.40 18.67 -34.92
N GLY A 564 -5.28 17.88 -34.28
CA GLY A 564 -5.84 16.66 -34.84
C GLY A 564 -5.07 15.39 -34.48
N PHE A 565 -4.22 15.41 -33.45
CA PHE A 565 -3.57 14.19 -32.93
C PHE A 565 -4.60 13.23 -32.37
N LYS A 566 -4.35 11.92 -32.52
CA LYS A 566 -5.18 10.83 -32.02
C LYS A 566 -4.30 9.77 -31.37
N VAL A 567 -4.88 9.06 -30.40
CA VAL A 567 -4.24 7.87 -29.81
C VAL A 567 -3.89 6.88 -30.93
N GLY A 568 -2.68 6.35 -30.90
CA GLY A 568 -2.15 5.43 -31.92
C GLY A 568 -1.42 6.09 -33.08
N ASP A 569 -1.41 7.43 -33.19
CA ASP A 569 -0.57 8.11 -34.17
C ASP A 569 0.92 7.85 -33.86
N ILE A 570 1.70 7.47 -34.87
CA ILE A 570 3.15 7.38 -34.74
C ILE A 570 3.78 8.71 -35.15
N ILE A 571 4.48 9.37 -34.25
CA ILE A 571 5.21 10.60 -34.51
C ILE A 571 6.52 10.25 -35.22
N THR A 572 6.69 10.77 -36.43
CA THR A 572 7.85 10.46 -37.29
C THR A 572 8.84 11.61 -37.39
N SER A 573 8.39 12.87 -37.27
CA SER A 573 9.30 14.03 -37.37
C SER A 573 8.76 15.31 -36.73
N PHE A 574 9.67 16.21 -36.36
CA PHE A 574 9.36 17.61 -36.05
C PHE A 574 10.15 18.52 -36.98
N ASN A 575 9.47 19.47 -37.63
CA ASN A 575 10.04 20.42 -38.59
C ASN A 575 10.88 19.73 -39.68
N GLY A 576 10.44 18.56 -40.15
CA GLY A 576 11.12 17.77 -41.17
C GLY A 576 12.32 16.97 -40.67
N VAL A 577 12.67 17.03 -39.38
CA VAL A 577 13.73 16.23 -38.77
C VAL A 577 13.12 15.00 -38.10
N GLY A 578 13.58 13.81 -38.50
CA GLY A 578 13.07 12.54 -37.98
C GLY A 578 13.33 12.38 -36.47
N VAL A 579 12.38 11.75 -35.76
CA VAL A 579 12.45 11.56 -34.29
C VAL A 579 13.71 10.82 -33.81
N ASP A 580 14.22 9.88 -34.61
CA ASP A 580 15.45 9.14 -34.32
C ASP A 580 16.68 10.05 -34.27
N TYR A 581 16.69 11.13 -35.07
CA TYR A 581 17.76 12.12 -35.07
C TYR A 581 17.61 13.17 -33.97
N LEU A 582 16.43 13.27 -33.35
CA LEU A 582 16.14 14.23 -32.28
C LEU A 582 16.51 13.69 -30.90
N GLY A 583 16.73 12.39 -30.75
CA GLY A 583 17.02 11.75 -29.46
C GLY A 583 15.78 11.15 -28.77
N GLY A 584 14.78 10.73 -29.56
CA GLY A 584 13.65 9.94 -29.09
C GLY A 584 12.66 10.68 -28.18
N VAL A 585 12.00 9.93 -27.29
CA VAL A 585 10.87 10.42 -26.47
C VAL A 585 11.23 11.62 -25.59
N LEU A 586 12.42 11.63 -24.98
CA LEU A 586 12.86 12.71 -24.09
C LEU A 586 13.00 14.04 -24.81
N ALA A 587 13.54 14.01 -26.03
CA ALA A 587 13.68 15.20 -26.85
C ALA A 587 12.33 15.78 -27.27
N ILE A 588 11.40 14.91 -27.66
CA ILE A 588 10.03 15.31 -28.01
C ILE A 588 9.35 15.96 -26.80
N LYS A 589 9.39 15.34 -25.62
CA LYS A 589 8.84 15.92 -24.39
C LYS A 589 9.45 17.28 -24.07
N LYS A 590 10.76 17.46 -24.28
CA LYS A 590 11.41 18.77 -24.13
C LYS A 590 10.86 19.80 -25.11
N MET A 591 10.66 19.44 -26.38
CA MET A 591 10.07 20.33 -27.39
C MET A 591 8.63 20.73 -27.04
N LEU A 592 7.82 19.82 -26.48
CA LEU A 592 6.45 20.11 -26.04
C LEU A 592 6.38 21.08 -24.84
N ARG A 593 7.50 21.28 -24.14
CA ARG A 593 7.66 22.24 -23.03
C ARG A 593 8.21 23.60 -23.45
N GLU A 594 8.49 23.81 -24.74
CA GLU A 594 8.93 25.10 -25.26
C GLU A 594 7.85 26.19 -25.08
N LYS A 595 8.26 27.44 -25.25
CA LYS A 595 7.41 28.60 -24.92
C LYS A 595 6.07 28.57 -25.68
N PRO A 596 4.95 28.98 -25.04
CA PRO A 596 3.69 29.22 -25.73
C PRO A 596 3.87 30.09 -26.99
N GLY A 597 3.16 29.74 -28.06
CA GLY A 597 3.31 30.37 -29.39
C GLY A 597 4.32 29.68 -30.30
N THR A 598 5.12 28.74 -29.80
CA THR A 598 6.01 27.92 -30.65
C THR A 598 5.16 27.00 -31.53
N THR A 599 5.44 26.99 -32.83
CA THR A 599 4.75 26.15 -33.81
C THR A 599 5.70 25.09 -34.37
N TYR A 600 5.23 23.85 -34.41
CA TYR A 600 5.90 22.73 -35.04
C TYR A 600 5.07 22.18 -36.20
N THR A 601 5.75 21.88 -37.30
CA THR A 601 5.22 21.00 -38.34
C THR A 601 5.57 19.56 -37.96
N VAL A 602 4.58 18.77 -37.53
CA VAL A 602 4.81 17.42 -37.01
C VAL A 602 4.40 16.40 -38.07
N GLY A 603 5.34 15.56 -38.48
CA GLY A 603 5.04 14.40 -39.31
C GLY A 603 4.52 13.26 -38.44
N ILE A 604 3.43 12.63 -38.85
CA ILE A 604 2.88 11.44 -38.21
C ILE A 604 2.59 10.35 -39.24
N GLU A 605 2.44 9.11 -38.78
CA GLU A 605 1.84 8.01 -39.51
C GLU A 605 0.57 7.59 -38.78
N ARG A 606 -0.55 7.55 -39.51
CA ARG A 606 -1.87 7.14 -39.01
C ARG A 606 -2.41 6.06 -39.92
N ASP A 607 -2.73 4.89 -39.37
CA ASP A 607 -3.21 3.74 -40.14
C ASP A 607 -2.27 3.39 -41.32
N GLY A 608 -0.96 3.53 -41.12
CA GLY A 608 0.07 3.31 -42.14
C GLY A 608 0.21 4.42 -43.19
N GLN A 609 -0.53 5.53 -43.07
CA GLN A 609 -0.49 6.64 -44.01
C GLN A 609 0.23 7.86 -43.41
N PRO A 610 1.20 8.46 -44.12
CA PRO A 610 1.87 9.66 -43.64
C PRO A 610 0.93 10.88 -43.66
N GLN A 611 0.96 11.66 -42.58
CA GLN A 611 0.24 12.92 -42.45
C GLN A 611 1.16 13.99 -41.86
N THR A 612 0.74 15.25 -41.97
CA THR A 612 1.45 16.38 -41.34
C THR A 612 0.45 17.23 -40.59
N LEU A 613 0.73 17.46 -39.31
CA LEU A 613 -0.08 18.28 -38.43
C LEU A 613 0.68 19.56 -38.04
N GLN A 614 -0.06 20.62 -37.74
CA GLN A 614 0.51 21.87 -37.21
C GLN A 614 0.20 21.99 -35.73
N LEU A 615 1.22 21.85 -34.88
CA LEU A 615 1.09 21.96 -33.43
C LEU A 615 1.58 23.34 -32.98
N THR A 616 0.69 24.18 -32.45
CA THR A 616 1.09 25.47 -31.85
C THR A 616 0.88 25.43 -30.34
N LEU A 617 1.98 25.47 -29.60
CA LEU A 617 1.98 25.41 -28.13
C LEU A 617 1.22 26.58 -27.51
N LYS A 618 0.57 26.34 -26.38
CA LYS A 618 -0.15 27.34 -25.58
C LYS A 618 0.02 27.06 -24.09
N ASP A 619 -0.06 28.11 -23.27
CA ASP A 619 -0.22 27.88 -21.84
C ASP A 619 -1.57 27.19 -21.61
N LEU A 620 -1.52 26.04 -20.92
CA LEU A 620 -2.70 25.21 -20.68
C LEU A 620 -3.50 25.64 -19.43
N TYR A 621 -2.96 26.57 -18.63
CA TYR A 621 -3.50 26.96 -17.32
C TYR A 621 -3.82 28.45 -17.21
N GLU A 622 -3.76 29.20 -18.32
CA GLU A 622 -4.22 30.60 -18.40
C GLU A 622 -5.75 30.75 -18.50
#